data_AF-A0A2V7Z3U8-F1
#
_entry.id   AF-A0A2V7Z3U8-F1
#
_cell.length_a   1.000
_cell.length_b   1.000
_cell.length_c   1.000
_cell.angle_alpha   90.00
_cell.angle_beta   90.00
_cell.angle_gamma   90.00
#
_symmetry.space_group_name_H-M   'P 1'
#
loop_
_entity.id
_entity.type
_entity.pdbx_description
1 polymer ?
#
loop_
_entity_poly.entity_id
_entity_poly.type
_entity_poly.pdbx_seq_one_letter_code
_entity_poly.pdbx_strand_id
1 'polypeptide(L)'
;MSYLAVFAVLSLLIVVHEAGHLLAAKLVGLPIDSFSVGLGPRLWSRRWGRVEYVLRALPLGGFVVPAIEESEIRIVPLGRRLVFFLGGPLANLVLTLPLLALLNVLRYGFSLYALFVAPFRQAVAGCWEMLTLVAKAFARPESLSGVVGIVVEGGKAAQSGMILGLTISLTLSLAILNLLPIPVLDGGQIVMGCLEEVFPRLVRLRVPLTVVGMALLAVLMIYLNLRDVLHYLRA
;
A
#
# COMPACT_ATOMS: atom_id res chain seq x y z
N MET A 1 -2.47 -17.25 17.99
CA MET A 1 -1.09 -16.75 17.78
C MET A 1 -0.80 -16.38 16.32
N SER A 2 -1.40 -17.01 15.31
CA SER A 2 -1.16 -16.70 13.88
C SER A 2 -1.75 -15.36 13.39
N TYR A 3 -2.95 -14.97 13.84
CA TYR A 3 -3.61 -13.74 13.35
C TYR A 3 -2.93 -12.44 13.80
N LEU A 4 -2.41 -12.38 15.03
CA LEU A 4 -1.65 -11.23 15.53
C LEU A 4 -0.40 -10.97 14.69
N ALA A 5 0.27 -12.03 14.22
CA ALA A 5 1.41 -11.90 13.32
C ALA A 5 1.00 -11.30 11.96
N VAL A 6 -0.15 -11.71 11.40
CA VAL A 6 -0.68 -11.13 10.15
C VAL A 6 -0.99 -9.64 10.31
N PHE A 7 -1.66 -9.25 11.39
CA PHE A 7 -1.94 -7.83 11.69
C PHE A 7 -0.66 -7.02 11.87
N ALA A 8 0.33 -7.56 12.59
CA ALA A 8 1.61 -6.91 12.78
C ALA A 8 2.36 -6.73 11.44
N VAL A 9 2.35 -7.75 10.58
CA VAL A 9 2.95 -7.69 9.24
C VAL A 9 2.25 -6.62 8.39
N LEU A 10 0.92 -6.67 8.27
CA LEU A 10 0.17 -5.67 7.49
C LEU A 10 0.45 -4.25 7.96
N SER A 11 0.47 -4.04 9.27
CA SER A 11 0.71 -2.72 9.86
C SER A 11 2.12 -2.22 9.59
N LEU A 12 3.13 -3.10 9.70
CA LEU A 12 4.50 -2.78 9.32
C LEU A 12 4.62 -2.43 7.83
N LEU A 13 3.97 -3.20 6.95
CA LEU A 13 3.99 -2.97 5.51
C LEU A 13 3.37 -1.62 5.11
N ILE A 14 2.27 -1.23 5.77
CA ILE A 14 1.68 0.11 5.58
C ILE A 14 2.66 1.19 6.08
N VAL A 15 3.32 0.98 7.22
CA VAL A 15 4.32 1.96 7.71
C VAL A 15 5.48 2.11 6.73
N VAL A 16 5.95 1.03 6.11
CA VAL A 16 6.99 1.11 5.06
C VAL A 16 6.50 1.88 3.85
N HIS A 17 5.25 1.66 3.43
CA HIS A 17 4.61 2.42 2.35
C HIS A 17 4.55 3.93 2.69
N GLU A 18 4.04 4.30 3.85
CA GLU A 18 3.98 5.69 4.30
C GLU A 18 5.38 6.32 4.43
N ALA A 19 6.38 5.55 4.89
CA ALA A 19 7.76 6.00 4.92
C ALA A 19 8.30 6.29 3.51
N GLY A 20 7.85 5.54 2.50
CA GLY A 20 8.10 5.82 1.09
C GLY A 20 7.62 7.20 0.64
N HIS A 21 6.38 7.56 0.97
CA HIS A 21 5.85 8.91 0.71
C HIS A 21 6.65 10.00 1.43
N LEU A 22 7.01 9.78 2.71
CA LEU A 22 7.82 10.72 3.47
C LEU A 22 9.19 10.93 2.84
N LEU A 23 9.87 9.85 2.45
CA LEU A 23 11.18 9.92 1.79
C LEU A 23 11.07 10.64 0.45
N ALA A 24 10.08 10.28 -0.38
CA ALA A 24 9.82 10.93 -1.64
C ALA A 24 9.54 12.43 -1.47
N ALA A 25 8.70 12.82 -0.50
CA ALA A 25 8.43 14.22 -0.18
C ALA A 25 9.71 14.98 0.17
N LYS A 26 10.56 14.40 1.02
CA LYS A 26 11.86 15.00 1.39
C LYS A 26 12.78 15.16 0.18
N LEU A 27 12.82 14.18 -0.74
CA LEU A 27 13.65 14.24 -1.95
C LEU A 27 13.24 15.38 -2.89
N VAL A 28 11.95 15.69 -2.99
CA VAL A 28 11.44 16.78 -3.85
C VAL A 28 11.19 18.10 -3.12
N GLY A 29 11.50 18.16 -1.83
CA GLY A 29 11.32 19.34 -1.00
C GLY A 29 9.86 19.70 -0.71
N LEU A 30 8.95 18.72 -0.73
CA LEU A 30 7.57 18.92 -0.29
C LEU A 30 7.52 18.99 1.24
N PRO A 31 6.94 20.05 1.83
CA PRO A 31 6.90 20.22 3.28
C PRO A 31 5.90 19.26 3.90
N ILE A 32 6.35 18.48 4.87
CA ILE A 32 5.55 17.50 5.63
C ILE A 32 5.50 17.97 7.08
N ASP A 33 4.30 18.02 7.65
CA ASP A 33 4.07 18.42 9.04
C ASP A 33 4.28 17.24 9.99
N SER A 34 3.65 16.10 9.70
CA SER A 34 3.77 14.91 10.55
C SER A 34 3.81 13.59 9.79
N PHE A 35 4.53 12.63 10.37
CA PHE A 35 4.52 11.22 10.00
C PHE A 35 4.01 10.42 11.20
N SER A 36 2.85 9.79 11.04
CA SER A 36 2.21 9.02 12.10
C SER A 36 2.31 7.53 11.83
N VAL A 37 2.70 6.77 12.85
CA VAL A 37 2.60 5.31 12.88
C VAL A 37 1.41 4.93 13.76
N GLY A 38 0.47 4.19 13.19
CA GLY A 38 -0.76 3.77 13.83
C GLY A 38 -1.92 4.77 13.72
N LEU A 39 -2.98 4.47 14.47
CA LEU A 39 -4.23 5.23 14.56
C LEU A 39 -4.62 5.51 16.01
N GLY A 40 -5.56 6.45 16.21
CA GLY A 40 -6.08 6.79 17.53
C GLY A 40 -5.23 7.81 18.30
N PRO A 41 -5.32 7.85 19.65
CA PRO A 41 -4.66 8.86 20.46
C PRO A 41 -3.13 8.78 20.37
N ARG A 42 -2.47 9.94 20.47
CA ARG A 42 -1.01 10.05 20.44
C ARG A 42 -0.44 9.46 21.73
N LEU A 43 0.44 8.47 21.62
CA LEU A 43 1.18 7.91 22.77
C LEU A 43 2.50 8.66 22.98
N TRP A 44 3.17 8.97 21.87
CA TRP A 44 4.46 9.61 21.88
C TRP A 44 4.63 10.44 20.62
N SER A 45 5.31 11.58 20.73
CA SER A 45 5.76 12.31 19.55
C SER A 45 7.15 12.91 19.78
N ARG A 46 7.90 13.02 18.67
CA ARG A 46 9.19 13.69 18.66
C ARG A 46 9.36 14.44 17.36
N ARG A 47 9.69 15.72 17.46
CA ARG A 47 10.01 16.55 16.30
C ARG A 47 11.46 16.33 15.90
N TRP A 48 11.69 15.99 14.64
CA TRP A 48 13.04 15.93 14.07
C TRP A 48 13.08 16.76 12.78
N GLY A 49 13.77 17.89 12.86
CA GLY A 49 13.77 18.89 11.80
C GLY A 49 12.39 19.51 11.65
N ARG A 50 11.82 19.46 10.44
CA ARG A 50 10.50 20.02 10.14
C ARG A 50 9.34 19.06 10.41
N VAL A 51 9.61 17.76 10.56
CA VAL A 51 8.59 16.70 10.65
C VAL A 51 8.40 16.27 12.11
N GLU A 52 7.15 16.22 12.55
CA GLU A 52 6.75 15.56 13.81
C GLU A 52 6.55 14.05 13.57
N TYR A 53 7.33 13.22 14.24
CA TYR A 53 7.17 11.77 14.23
C TYR A 53 6.27 11.36 15.38
N VAL A 54 5.11 10.76 15.08
CA VAL A 54 4.07 10.45 16.06
C VAL A 54 3.83 8.95 16.11
N LEU A 55 3.88 8.37 17.31
CA LEU A 55 3.43 7.00 17.58
C LEU A 55 2.06 7.05 18.25
N ARG A 56 1.11 6.28 17.70
CA ARG A 56 -0.28 6.23 18.17
C ARG A 56 -0.63 4.88 18.79
N ALA A 57 -1.72 4.85 19.55
CA ALA A 57 -2.08 3.71 20.40
C ALA A 57 -2.39 2.43 19.63
N LEU A 58 -3.06 2.54 18.49
CA LEU A 58 -3.39 1.38 17.66
C LEU A 58 -2.31 1.23 16.59
N PRO A 59 -1.50 0.15 16.59
CA PRO A 59 -0.48 -0.07 15.57
C PRO A 59 -1.15 -0.60 14.29
N LEU A 60 -2.12 0.15 13.75
CA LEU A 60 -2.87 -0.15 12.55
C LEU A 60 -2.51 0.89 11.50
N GLY A 61 -1.60 0.55 10.59
CA GLY A 61 -1.19 1.42 9.50
C GLY A 61 -0.39 2.66 9.92
N GLY A 62 -0.53 3.75 9.17
CA GLY A 62 0.14 5.02 9.37
C GLY A 62 -0.36 6.04 8.35
N PHE A 63 0.14 7.27 8.43
CA PHE A 63 -0.16 8.30 7.43
C PHE A 63 0.88 9.43 7.44
N VAL A 64 1.11 10.04 6.28
CA VAL A 64 1.89 11.26 6.09
C VAL A 64 0.97 12.46 5.91
N VAL A 65 1.19 13.52 6.70
CA VAL A 65 0.42 14.78 6.60
C VAL A 65 1.28 15.87 5.97
N PRO A 66 0.96 16.34 4.75
CA PRO A 66 1.57 17.52 4.17
C PRO A 66 1.34 18.78 5.02
N ALA A 67 2.33 19.68 5.08
CA ALA A 67 2.22 20.94 5.81
C ALA A 67 1.46 22.04 5.04
N ILE A 68 1.11 21.76 3.78
CA ILE A 68 0.40 22.65 2.87
C ILE A 68 -0.97 22.07 2.57
N GLU A 69 -1.94 22.94 2.27
CA GLU A 69 -3.28 22.49 1.92
C GLU A 69 -3.30 21.68 0.61
N GLU A 70 -4.31 20.83 0.46
CA GLU A 70 -4.48 20.02 -0.76
C GLU A 70 -4.62 20.88 -2.02
N SER A 71 -5.14 22.11 -1.89
CA SER A 71 -5.22 23.12 -2.94
C SER A 71 -3.83 23.59 -3.39
N GLU A 72 -2.91 23.82 -2.45
CA GLU A 72 -1.53 24.24 -2.71
C GLU A 72 -0.68 23.11 -3.31
N ILE A 73 -0.91 21.86 -2.88
CA ILE A 73 -0.25 20.68 -3.47
C ILE A 73 -0.50 20.62 -4.98
N ARG A 74 -1.64 21.11 -5.47
CA ARG A 74 -1.96 21.12 -6.92
C ARG A 74 -1.10 22.08 -7.72
N ILE A 75 -0.66 23.17 -7.09
CA ILE A 75 0.19 24.19 -7.70
C ILE A 75 1.64 23.69 -7.80
N VAL A 76 2.01 22.70 -6.98
CA VAL A 76 3.32 22.06 -7.06
C VAL A 76 3.48 21.40 -8.45
N PRO A 77 4.64 21.57 -9.12
CA PRO A 77 4.89 20.97 -10.43
C PRO A 77 4.61 19.46 -10.45
N LEU A 78 4.01 18.98 -11.55
CA LEU A 78 3.61 17.57 -11.72
C LEU A 78 4.73 16.59 -11.32
N GLY A 79 5.96 16.82 -11.77
CA GLY A 79 7.07 15.92 -11.48
C GLY A 79 7.30 15.67 -9.97
N ARG A 80 7.15 16.70 -9.13
CA ARG A 80 7.29 16.56 -7.68
C ARG A 80 6.10 15.81 -7.06
N ARG A 81 4.89 16.07 -7.55
CA ARG A 81 3.68 15.33 -7.15
C ARG A 81 3.79 13.85 -7.50
N LEU A 82 4.29 13.54 -8.70
CA LEU A 82 4.49 12.15 -9.16
C LEU A 82 5.47 11.41 -8.27
N VAL A 83 6.63 12.00 -7.97
CA VAL A 83 7.61 11.38 -7.07
C VAL A 83 6.99 11.13 -5.69
N PHE A 84 6.22 12.08 -5.15
CA PHE A 84 5.53 11.91 -3.87
C PHE A 84 4.55 10.72 -3.87
N PHE A 85 3.62 10.65 -4.83
CA PHE A 85 2.63 9.57 -4.88
C PHE A 85 3.24 8.22 -5.27
N LEU A 86 4.32 8.19 -6.06
CA LEU A 86 5.05 6.96 -6.35
C LEU A 86 5.86 6.46 -5.16
N GLY A 87 6.18 7.32 -4.19
CA GLY A 87 7.04 7.01 -3.05
C GLY A 87 6.59 5.77 -2.27
N GLY A 88 5.31 5.68 -1.93
CA GLY A 88 4.76 4.56 -1.18
C GLY A 88 4.78 3.24 -1.93
N PRO A 89 4.18 3.14 -3.14
CA PRO A 89 4.22 1.92 -3.93
C PRO A 89 5.65 1.45 -4.25
N LEU A 90 6.55 2.38 -4.59
CA LEU A 90 7.95 2.05 -4.86
C LEU A 90 8.68 1.53 -3.61
N ALA A 91 8.42 2.09 -2.42
CA ALA A 91 9.02 1.58 -1.19
C ALA A 91 8.64 0.11 -0.93
N ASN A 92 7.39 -0.26 -1.18
CA ASN A 92 6.94 -1.65 -1.04
C ASN A 92 7.51 -2.58 -2.12
N LEU A 93 7.64 -2.11 -3.37
CA LEU A 93 8.33 -2.88 -4.42
C LEU A 93 9.80 -3.10 -4.07
N VAL A 94 10.49 -2.06 -3.58
CA VAL A 94 11.87 -2.16 -3.13
C VAL A 94 12.00 -3.10 -1.94
N LEU A 95 11.08 -3.07 -0.96
CA LEU A 95 11.04 -4.00 0.17
C LEU A 95 10.85 -5.46 -0.28
N THR A 96 10.13 -5.68 -1.38
CA THR A 96 9.91 -7.04 -1.93
C THR A 96 11.23 -7.73 -2.30
N LEU A 97 12.21 -6.99 -2.81
CA LEU A 97 13.47 -7.54 -3.29
C LEU A 97 14.32 -8.24 -2.21
N PRO A 98 14.68 -7.61 -1.08
CA PRO A 98 15.42 -8.28 -0.02
C PRO A 98 14.62 -9.40 0.64
N LEU A 99 13.29 -9.31 0.71
CA LEU A 99 12.45 -10.40 1.23
C LEU A 99 12.48 -11.63 0.31
N LEU A 100 12.39 -11.43 -1.00
CA LEU A 100 12.54 -12.51 -1.99
C LEU A 100 13.95 -13.09 -1.96
N ALA A 101 14.98 -12.25 -1.86
CA ALA A 101 16.36 -12.71 -1.72
C ALA A 101 16.54 -13.61 -0.49
N LEU A 102 16.02 -13.17 0.67
CA LEU A 102 16.02 -13.96 1.89
C LEU A 102 15.28 -15.29 1.69
N LEU A 103 14.09 -15.27 1.09
CA LEU A 103 13.31 -16.48 0.81
C LEU A 103 14.08 -17.46 -0.08
N ASN A 104 14.72 -16.96 -1.14
CA ASN A 104 15.50 -17.80 -2.06
C ASN A 104 16.71 -18.42 -1.38
N VAL A 105 17.44 -17.65 -0.57
CA VAL A 105 18.59 -18.15 0.20
C VAL A 105 18.17 -19.20 1.23
N LEU A 106 17.05 -18.98 1.92
CA LEU A 106 16.51 -19.94 2.89
C LEU A 106 16.03 -21.24 2.24
N ARG A 107 15.47 -21.16 1.02
CA ARG A 107 14.86 -22.32 0.34
C ARG A 107 15.86 -23.13 -0.50
N TYR A 108 16.80 -22.46 -1.16
CA TYR A 108 17.70 -23.07 -2.13
C TYR A 108 19.19 -22.96 -1.75
N GLY A 109 19.49 -22.33 -0.61
CA GLY A 109 20.85 -22.05 -0.17
C GLY A 109 21.43 -20.75 -0.75
N PHE A 110 22.59 -20.35 -0.24
CA PHE A 110 23.27 -19.14 -0.70
C PHE A 110 23.80 -19.31 -2.13
N SER A 111 23.41 -18.40 -3.03
CA SER A 111 24.05 -18.22 -4.34
C SER A 111 23.88 -16.77 -4.78
N LEU A 112 24.80 -16.28 -5.62
CA LEU A 112 24.69 -14.94 -6.21
C LEU A 112 23.41 -14.79 -7.05
N TYR A 113 22.99 -15.88 -7.70
CA TYR A 113 21.72 -15.92 -8.42
C TYR A 113 20.52 -15.74 -7.47
N ALA A 114 20.48 -16.48 -6.35
CA ALA A 114 19.40 -16.38 -5.35
C ALA A 114 19.33 -14.99 -4.70
N LEU A 115 20.48 -14.34 -4.51
CA LEU A 115 20.59 -13.04 -3.84
C LEU A 115 20.27 -11.86 -4.77
N PHE A 116 20.69 -11.91 -6.04
CA PHE A 116 20.66 -10.73 -6.92
C PHE A 116 19.83 -10.88 -8.19
N VAL A 117 19.62 -12.08 -8.72
CA VAL A 117 18.94 -12.26 -10.02
C VAL A 117 17.53 -12.80 -9.85
N ALA A 118 17.38 -13.85 -9.06
CA ALA A 118 16.08 -14.47 -8.78
C ALA A 118 15.05 -13.48 -8.20
N PRO A 119 15.39 -12.59 -7.25
CA PRO A 119 14.42 -11.67 -6.66
C PRO A 119 13.83 -10.71 -7.69
N PHE A 120 14.62 -10.18 -8.62
CA PHE A 120 14.12 -9.29 -9.66
C PHE A 120 13.20 -10.02 -10.63
N ARG A 121 13.58 -11.22 -11.07
CA ARG A 121 12.74 -12.04 -11.96
C ARG A 121 11.41 -12.39 -11.30
N GLN A 122 11.44 -12.75 -10.02
CA GLN A 122 10.25 -13.06 -9.22
C GLN A 122 9.39 -11.83 -8.96
N ALA A 123 9.99 -10.67 -8.68
CA ALA A 123 9.24 -9.42 -8.49
C ALA A 123 8.50 -9.02 -9.76
N VAL A 124 9.17 -9.08 -10.92
CA VAL A 124 8.52 -8.80 -12.22
C VAL A 124 7.38 -9.80 -12.50
N ALA A 125 7.63 -11.09 -12.32
CA ALA A 125 6.62 -12.12 -12.51
C ALA A 125 5.43 -11.95 -11.56
N GLY A 126 5.68 -11.63 -10.30
CA GLY A 126 4.63 -11.39 -9.31
C GLY A 126 3.83 -10.11 -9.60
N CYS A 127 4.48 -9.03 -10.05
CA CYS A 127 3.78 -7.84 -10.52
C CYS A 127 2.82 -8.19 -11.67
N TRP A 128 3.30 -8.96 -12.65
CA TRP A 128 2.48 -9.42 -13.77
C TRP A 128 1.31 -10.28 -13.31
N GLU A 129 1.55 -11.26 -12.45
CA GLU A 129 0.51 -12.12 -11.90
C GLU A 129 -0.55 -11.30 -11.16
N MET A 130 -0.13 -10.38 -10.29
CA MET A 130 -1.03 -9.48 -9.57
C MET A 130 -1.89 -8.64 -10.51
N LEU A 131 -1.31 -8.07 -11.58
CA LEU A 131 -2.08 -7.33 -12.58
C LEU A 131 -3.12 -8.21 -13.27
N THR A 132 -2.78 -9.46 -13.61
CA THR A 132 -3.76 -10.39 -14.19
C THR A 132 -4.87 -10.79 -13.21
N LEU A 133 -4.56 -10.93 -11.92
CA LEU A 133 -5.54 -11.21 -10.86
C LEU A 133 -6.49 -10.04 -10.66
N VAL A 134 -5.96 -8.82 -10.61
CA VAL A 134 -6.77 -7.60 -10.53
C VAL A 134 -7.69 -7.47 -11.74
N ALA A 135 -7.18 -7.69 -12.95
CA ALA A 135 -8.00 -7.66 -14.17
C ALA A 135 -9.12 -8.71 -14.14
N LYS A 136 -8.83 -9.93 -13.70
CA LYS A 136 -9.84 -10.98 -13.52
C LYS A 136 -10.86 -10.63 -12.43
N ALA A 137 -10.43 -10.00 -11.36
CA ALA A 137 -11.30 -9.58 -10.26
C ALA A 137 -12.35 -8.55 -10.70
N PHE A 138 -12.00 -7.63 -11.61
CA PHE A 138 -12.98 -6.73 -12.23
C PHE A 138 -14.03 -7.47 -13.08
N ALA A 139 -13.65 -8.61 -13.69
CA ALA A 139 -14.58 -9.43 -14.46
C ALA A 139 -15.43 -10.38 -13.59
N ARG A 140 -14.89 -10.84 -12.45
CA ARG A 140 -15.54 -11.76 -11.50
C ARG A 140 -15.25 -11.34 -10.05
N PRO A 141 -16.04 -10.41 -9.48
CA PRO A 141 -15.84 -9.91 -8.12
C PRO A 141 -15.92 -10.99 -7.03
N GLU A 142 -16.55 -12.12 -7.35
CA GLU A 142 -16.65 -13.31 -6.50
C GLU A 142 -15.29 -13.95 -6.16
N SER A 143 -14.21 -13.59 -6.84
CA SER A 143 -12.87 -14.11 -6.55
C SER A 143 -12.08 -13.26 -5.54
N LEU A 144 -12.62 -12.12 -5.12
CA LEU A 144 -11.95 -11.23 -4.16
C LEU A 144 -12.23 -11.66 -2.72
N SER A 145 -11.17 -11.79 -1.93
CA SER A 145 -11.23 -11.85 -0.47
C SER A 145 -11.23 -10.44 0.12
N GLY A 146 -12.06 -10.22 1.12
CA GLY A 146 -11.99 -9.04 1.98
C GLY A 146 -10.87 -9.12 3.02
N VAL A 147 -10.90 -8.20 3.98
CA VAL A 147 -9.89 -8.13 5.05
C VAL A 147 -9.94 -9.39 5.92
N VAL A 148 -11.13 -9.91 6.17
CA VAL A 148 -11.33 -11.15 6.94
C VAL A 148 -10.71 -12.35 6.23
N GLY A 149 -10.93 -12.51 4.92
CA GLY A 149 -10.31 -13.57 4.13
C GLY A 149 -8.79 -13.48 4.10
N ILE A 150 -8.23 -12.27 3.97
CA ILE A 150 -6.77 -12.07 4.06
C ILE A 150 -6.22 -12.50 5.42
N VAL A 151 -6.91 -12.16 6.52
CA VAL A 151 -6.49 -12.55 7.88
C VAL A 151 -6.62 -14.06 8.09
N VAL A 152 -7.67 -14.70 7.57
CA VAL A 152 -7.87 -16.15 7.70
C VAL A 152 -6.86 -16.95 6.88
N GLU A 153 -6.74 -16.64 5.58
CA GLU A 153 -5.78 -17.29 4.70
C GLU A 153 -4.33 -16.97 5.10
N GLY A 154 -4.06 -15.73 5.51
CA GLY A 154 -2.79 -15.35 6.11
C GLY A 154 -2.50 -16.08 7.42
N GLY A 155 -3.53 -16.34 8.23
CA GLY A 155 -3.43 -17.11 9.46
C GLY A 155 -3.03 -18.57 9.21
N LYS A 156 -3.56 -19.20 8.15
CA LYS A 156 -3.17 -20.54 7.71
C LYS A 156 -1.73 -20.55 7.19
N ALA A 157 -1.34 -19.56 6.38
CA ALA A 157 0.03 -19.41 5.89
C ALA A 157 1.04 -19.15 7.02
N ALA A 158 0.63 -18.45 8.08
CA ALA A 158 1.48 -18.23 9.24
C ALA A 158 1.71 -19.53 10.04
N GLN A 159 0.71 -20.40 10.14
CA GLN A 159 0.83 -21.69 10.81
C GLN A 159 1.70 -22.70 10.04
N SER A 160 1.77 -22.59 8.71
CA SER A 160 2.66 -23.41 7.88
C SER A 160 4.12 -22.95 7.86
N GLY A 161 4.48 -21.93 8.66
CA GLY A 161 5.81 -21.32 8.65
C GLY A 161 6.09 -20.43 7.44
N MET A 162 5.07 -20.13 6.63
CA MET A 162 5.18 -19.35 5.39
C MET A 162 4.96 -17.83 5.60
N ILE A 163 5.23 -17.31 6.80
CA ILE A 163 5.06 -15.86 7.12
C ILE A 163 5.86 -14.98 6.16
N LEU A 164 7.08 -15.39 5.79
CA LEU A 164 7.90 -14.65 4.83
C LEU A 164 7.23 -14.60 3.44
N GLY A 165 6.69 -15.72 2.97
CA GLY A 165 5.94 -15.79 1.71
C GLY A 165 4.68 -14.93 1.73
N LEU A 166 3.93 -14.94 2.84
CA LEU A 166 2.78 -14.07 3.03
C LEU A 166 3.19 -12.58 2.99
N THR A 167 4.27 -12.22 3.68
CA THR A 167 4.78 -10.85 3.74
C THR A 167 5.14 -10.34 2.33
N ILE A 168 5.81 -11.18 1.53
CA ILE A 168 6.15 -10.91 0.13
C ILE A 168 4.89 -10.67 -0.71
N SER A 169 3.91 -11.56 -0.62
CA SER A 169 2.65 -11.41 -1.36
C SER A 169 1.90 -10.14 -0.95
N LEU A 170 1.82 -9.85 0.35
CA LEU A 170 1.13 -8.66 0.87
C LEU A 170 1.82 -7.35 0.48
N THR A 171 3.15 -7.26 0.55
CA THR A 171 3.87 -6.04 0.14
C THR A 171 3.70 -5.76 -1.35
N LEU A 172 3.74 -6.82 -2.17
CA LEU A 172 3.54 -6.73 -3.61
C LEU A 172 2.11 -6.32 -3.96
N SER A 173 1.11 -6.93 -3.30
CA SER A 173 -0.29 -6.53 -3.40
C SER A 173 -0.48 -5.06 -3.05
N LEU A 174 0.06 -4.62 -1.90
CA LEU A 174 -0.09 -3.24 -1.44
C LEU A 174 0.52 -2.24 -2.43
N ALA A 175 1.67 -2.58 -3.03
CA ALA A 175 2.28 -1.76 -4.07
C ALA A 175 1.41 -1.69 -5.34
N ILE A 176 1.00 -2.84 -5.90
CA ILE A 176 0.26 -2.88 -7.17
C ILE A 176 -1.14 -2.29 -7.02
N LEU A 177 -1.85 -2.58 -5.93
CA LEU A 177 -3.17 -2.02 -5.67
C LEU A 177 -3.10 -0.50 -5.57
N ASN A 178 -2.11 0.07 -4.87
CA ASN A 178 -1.96 1.52 -4.79
C ASN A 178 -1.54 2.17 -6.11
N LEU A 179 -1.02 1.43 -7.08
CA LEU A 179 -0.77 1.94 -8.44
C LEU A 179 -2.00 1.89 -9.36
N LEU A 180 -3.12 1.31 -8.92
CA LEU A 180 -4.34 1.29 -9.72
C LEU A 180 -4.89 2.72 -9.93
N PRO A 181 -5.50 2.99 -11.09
CA PRO A 181 -6.06 4.30 -11.44
C PRO A 181 -7.40 4.56 -10.74
N ILE A 182 -7.45 4.37 -9.42
CA ILE A 182 -8.65 4.56 -8.59
C ILE A 182 -8.45 5.87 -7.81
N PRO A 183 -9.36 6.86 -7.89
CA PRO A 183 -9.16 8.23 -7.37
C PRO A 183 -8.72 8.37 -5.90
N VAL A 184 -8.95 7.35 -5.07
CA VAL A 184 -8.59 7.34 -3.64
C VAL A 184 -7.17 6.84 -3.40
N LEU A 185 -6.63 6.05 -4.33
CA LEU A 185 -5.31 5.45 -4.26
C LEU A 185 -4.26 6.35 -4.94
N ASP A 186 -2.99 6.10 -4.67
CA ASP A 186 -1.88 6.91 -5.21
C ASP A 186 -1.88 6.96 -6.74
N GLY A 187 -2.12 5.83 -7.40
CA GLY A 187 -2.22 5.69 -8.84
C GLY A 187 -3.33 6.54 -9.43
N GLY A 188 -4.46 6.68 -8.73
CA GLY A 188 -5.52 7.62 -9.11
C GLY A 188 -5.09 9.07 -9.01
N GLN A 189 -4.35 9.44 -7.95
CA GLN A 189 -3.81 10.80 -7.79
C GLN A 189 -2.78 11.13 -8.87
N ILE A 190 -1.96 10.15 -9.25
CA ILE A 190 -1.00 10.23 -10.37
C ILE A 190 -1.74 10.46 -11.69
N VAL A 191 -2.70 9.59 -12.01
CA VAL A 191 -3.45 9.67 -13.28
C VAL A 191 -4.23 10.96 -13.37
N MET A 192 -4.93 11.35 -12.31
CA MET A 192 -5.64 12.62 -12.27
C MET A 192 -4.70 13.81 -12.41
N GLY A 193 -3.54 13.81 -11.75
CA GLY A 193 -2.54 14.87 -11.90
C GLY A 193 -2.04 15.01 -13.34
N CYS A 194 -1.74 13.89 -14.01
CA CYS A 194 -1.35 13.90 -15.42
C CYS A 194 -2.49 14.40 -16.33
N LEU A 195 -3.72 13.96 -16.08
CA LEU A 195 -4.89 14.39 -16.85
C LEU A 195 -5.24 15.87 -16.65
N GLU A 196 -5.04 16.42 -15.45
CA GLU A 196 -5.25 17.84 -15.15
C GLU A 196 -4.28 18.75 -15.93
N GLU A 197 -3.03 18.32 -16.11
CA GLU A 197 -2.02 19.06 -16.89
C GLU A 197 -2.36 19.09 -18.39
N VAL A 198 -2.92 18.00 -18.93
CA VAL A 198 -3.36 17.94 -20.33
C VAL A 198 -4.72 18.62 -20.52
N PHE A 199 -5.63 18.45 -19.56
CA PHE A 199 -7.01 18.94 -19.61
C PHE A 199 -7.38 19.70 -18.32
N PRO A 200 -7.09 21.01 -18.23
CA PRO A 200 -7.30 21.81 -17.01
C PRO A 200 -8.75 21.83 -16.50
N ARG A 201 -9.73 21.55 -17.37
CA ARG A 201 -11.15 21.48 -16.99
C ARG A 201 -11.46 20.32 -16.03
N LEU A 202 -10.63 19.27 -16.01
CA LEU A 202 -10.82 18.07 -15.18
C LEU A 202 -10.56 18.32 -13.68
N VAL A 203 -9.91 19.43 -13.31
CA VAL A 203 -9.68 19.81 -11.91
C VAL A 203 -10.99 19.86 -11.10
N ARG A 204 -12.09 20.27 -11.74
CA ARG A 204 -13.43 20.32 -11.11
C ARG A 204 -14.00 18.94 -10.80
N LEU A 205 -13.55 17.89 -11.51
CA LEU A 205 -14.02 16.53 -11.34
C LEU A 205 -13.23 15.76 -10.28
N ARG A 206 -12.06 16.22 -9.85
CA ARG A 206 -11.21 15.48 -8.92
C ARG A 206 -11.91 15.18 -7.59
N VAL A 207 -12.41 16.20 -6.90
CA VAL A 207 -13.10 16.03 -5.62
C VAL A 207 -14.33 15.11 -5.74
N PRO A 208 -15.28 15.33 -6.67
CA PRO A 208 -16.42 14.42 -6.79
C PRO A 208 -16.01 13.00 -7.19
N LEU A 209 -15.01 12.82 -8.06
CA LEU A 209 -14.49 11.50 -8.41
C LEU A 209 -13.84 10.80 -7.21
N THR A 210 -13.09 11.52 -6.37
CA THR A 210 -12.52 10.97 -5.13
C THR A 210 -13.61 10.56 -4.15
N VAL A 211 -14.64 11.40 -3.93
CA VAL A 211 -15.77 11.07 -3.05
C VAL A 211 -16.55 9.86 -3.56
N VAL A 212 -16.88 9.82 -4.85
CA VAL A 212 -17.55 8.67 -5.48
C VAL A 212 -16.68 7.41 -5.37
N GLY A 213 -15.37 7.53 -5.64
CA GLY A 213 -14.41 6.45 -5.48
C GLY A 213 -14.36 5.93 -4.04
N MET A 214 -14.33 6.82 -3.04
CA MET A 214 -14.36 6.45 -1.63
C MET A 214 -15.64 5.71 -1.26
N ALA A 215 -16.80 6.22 -1.71
CA ALA A 215 -18.08 5.59 -1.45
C ALA A 215 -18.16 4.18 -2.08
N LEU A 216 -17.74 4.04 -3.34
CA LEU A 216 -17.71 2.75 -4.04
C LEU A 216 -16.76 1.75 -3.36
N LEU A 217 -15.55 2.19 -3.00
CA LEU A 217 -14.60 1.35 -2.27
C LEU A 217 -15.13 0.95 -0.90
N ALA A 218 -15.76 1.87 -0.16
CA ALA A 218 -16.35 1.56 1.14
C ALA A 218 -17.46 0.51 1.02
N VAL A 219 -18.36 0.67 0.04
CA VAL A 219 -19.41 -0.32 -0.24
C VAL A 219 -18.81 -1.68 -0.63
N LEU A 220 -17.81 -1.69 -1.51
CA LEU A 220 -17.11 -2.91 -1.91
C LEU A 220 -16.44 -3.59 -0.70
N MET A 221 -15.75 -2.82 0.14
CA MET A 221 -15.12 -3.34 1.36
C MET A 221 -16.15 -3.93 2.32
N ILE A 222 -17.28 -3.26 2.55
CA ILE A 222 -18.36 -3.80 3.38
C ILE A 222 -18.89 -5.11 2.79
N TYR A 223 -19.18 -5.14 1.49
CA TYR A 223 -19.67 -6.33 0.78
C TYR A 223 -18.70 -7.52 0.91
N LEU A 224 -17.41 -7.31 0.62
CA LEU A 224 -16.39 -8.37 0.68
C LEU A 224 -16.22 -8.89 2.11
N ASN A 225 -16.15 -8.00 3.11
CA ASN A 225 -16.02 -8.43 4.49
C ASN A 225 -17.27 -9.19 5.00
N LEU A 226 -18.48 -8.72 4.67
CA LEU A 226 -19.71 -9.44 5.01
C LEU A 226 -19.75 -10.82 4.35
N ARG A 227 -19.34 -10.92 3.09
CA ARG A 227 -19.27 -12.18 2.37
C ARG A 227 -18.27 -13.15 3.00
N ASP A 228 -17.07 -12.68 3.34
CA ASP A 228 -16.06 -13.49 4.02
C ASP A 228 -16.60 -14.02 5.35
N VAL A 229 -17.21 -13.15 6.17
CA VAL A 229 -17.82 -13.54 7.45
C VAL A 229 -18.89 -14.59 7.24
N LEU A 230 -19.81 -14.39 6.28
CA LEU A 230 -20.86 -15.36 5.98
C LEU A 230 -20.31 -16.69 5.45
N HIS A 231 -19.22 -16.66 4.68
CA HIS A 231 -18.55 -17.86 4.19
C HIS A 231 -17.96 -18.66 5.35
N TYR A 232 -17.21 -18.02 6.25
CA TYR A 232 -16.58 -18.69 7.39
C TYR A 232 -17.54 -19.06 8.52
N LEU A 233 -18.71 -18.43 8.63
CA LEU A 233 -19.77 -18.85 9.56
C LEU A 233 -20.56 -20.06 9.07
N ARG A 234 -20.52 -20.37 7.77
CA ARG A 234 -21.23 -21.50 7.16
C ARG A 234 -20.33 -22.72 6.91
N ALA A 235 -19.02 -22.58 7.12
CA ALA A 235 -18.01 -23.63 6.98
C ALA A 235 -17.66 -24.22 8.35
#